data_AF-A0A644YD94-F1
#
_entry.id   AF-A0A644YD94-F1
#
_cell.length_a   1.000
_cell.length_b   1.000
_cell.length_c   1.000
_cell.angle_alpha   90.00
_cell.angle_beta   90.00
_cell.angle_gamma   90.00
#
_symmetry.space_group_name_H-M   'P 1'
#
loop_
_entity.id
_entity.type
_entity.pdbx_description
1 polymer ?
#
loop_
_entity_poly.entity_id
_entity_poly.type
_entity_poly.pdbx_seq_one_letter_code
_entity_poly.pdbx_strand_id
1 'polypeptide(L)' 'MSGFKGFVVEFEIQDNYISNYTVHTVGASYHQEFWIPSEKLCEFNTHIIGKIKITKSFEV' A
#
# COMPACT_ATOMS: atom_id res chain seq x y z
N MET A 1 -17.14 23.54 4.06
CA MET A 1 -15.83 23.10 3.54
C MET A 1 -15.65 21.66 3.97
N SER A 2 -15.60 20.72 3.03
CA SER A 2 -15.37 19.31 3.33
C SER A 2 -13.91 19.15 3.75
N GLY A 3 -13.66 18.91 5.04
CA GLY A 3 -12.33 18.67 5.58
C GLY A 3 -11.81 17.30 5.13
N PHE A 4 -11.36 17.21 3.88
CA PHE A 4 -10.71 16.02 3.38
C PHE A 4 -9.33 15.92 4.03
N LYS A 5 -9.00 14.72 4.53
CA LYS A 5 -7.68 14.41 5.06
C LYS A 5 -7.08 13.25 4.26
N GLY A 6 -5.86 13.44 3.78
CA GLY A 6 -5.06 12.41 3.13
C GLY A 6 -4.05 11.83 4.12
N PHE A 7 -3.77 10.53 4.02
CA PHE A 7 -2.78 9.85 4.84
C PHE A 7 -1.81 9.04 3.98
N VAL A 8 -0.53 9.12 4.30
CA VAL A 8 0.49 8.19 3.80
C VAL A 8 0.75 7.18 4.90
N VAL A 9 0.66 5.90 4.56
CA VAL A 9 0.84 4.82 5.51
C VAL A 9 1.99 3.91 5.12
N GLU A 10 2.62 3.34 6.12
CA GLU A 10 3.67 2.33 6.01
C GLU A 10 3.24 1.09 6.80
N PHE A 11 3.46 -0.09 6.23
CA PHE A 11 3.19 -1.37 6.86
C PHE A 11 4.13 -2.44 6.33
N GLU A 12 4.29 -3.50 7.11
CA GLU A 12 5.07 -4.68 6.73
C GLU A 12 4.12 -5.72 6.10
N ILE A 13 4.61 -6.50 5.14
CA ILE A 13 3.86 -7.57 4.49
C ILE A 13 4.74 -8.81 4.34
N GLN A 14 4.14 -9.99 4.32
CA GLN A 14 4.88 -11.24 4.16
C GLN A 14 5.56 -11.32 2.78
N ASP A 15 6.88 -11.53 2.76
CA ASP A 15 7.70 -11.61 1.53
C ASP A 15 7.23 -12.71 0.57
N ASN A 16 6.88 -13.87 1.11
CA ASN A 16 6.39 -15.02 0.32
C ASN A 16 5.06 -14.74 -0.39
N TYR A 17 4.25 -13.83 0.15
CA TYR A 17 2.97 -13.44 -0.42
C TYR A 17 3.18 -12.37 -1.48
N ILE A 18 3.90 -11.29 -1.14
CA ILE A 18 4.06 -10.15 -2.05
C ILE A 18 4.92 -10.48 -3.28
N SER A 19 5.86 -11.43 -3.16
CA SER A 19 6.67 -11.92 -4.28
C SER A 19 5.87 -12.61 -5.40
N ASN A 20 4.61 -12.97 -5.17
CA ASN A 20 3.73 -13.48 -6.22
C ASN A 20 3.20 -12.38 -7.16
N TYR A 21 3.44 -11.11 -6.83
CA TYR A 21 3.00 -9.97 -7.63
C TYR A 21 4.18 -9.35 -8.37
N THR A 22 3.92 -8.92 -9.60
CA THR A 22 4.93 -8.24 -10.41
C THR A 22 5.11 -6.81 -9.93
N VAL A 23 6.38 -6.37 -9.83
CA VAL A 23 6.70 -4.97 -9.58
C VAL A 23 6.55 -4.20 -10.89
N HIS A 24 5.73 -3.15 -10.85
CA HIS A 24 5.53 -2.22 -11.95
C HIS A 24 6.24 -0.91 -11.64
N THR A 25 6.99 -0.36 -12.59
CA THR A 25 7.56 0.98 -12.47
C THR A 25 6.66 1.97 -13.19
N VAL A 26 6.03 2.89 -12.47
CA VAL A 26 5.13 3.90 -13.04
C VAL A 26 5.75 5.29 -12.94
N GLY A 27 6.12 5.85 -14.09
CA GLY A 27 6.83 7.14 -14.15
C GLY A 27 8.33 6.98 -13.92
N ALA A 28 8.88 7.61 -12.87
CA ALA A 28 10.31 7.57 -12.58
C ALA A 28 10.74 6.20 -12.03
N SER A 29 12.02 5.84 -12.20
CA SER A 29 12.55 4.52 -11.85
C SER A 29 12.38 4.11 -10.39
N TYR A 30 12.21 5.06 -9.48
CA TYR A 30 12.02 4.83 -8.04
C TYR A 30 10.54 4.68 -7.63
N HIS A 31 9.60 4.91 -8.54
CA HIS A 31 8.17 4.72 -8.29
C HIS A 31 7.78 3.30 -8.68
N GLN A 32 8.02 2.38 -7.76
CA GLN A 32 7.70 0.96 -7.90
C GLN A 32 6.39 0.64 -7.18
N GLU A 33 5.52 -0.12 -7.84
CA GLU A 33 4.20 -0.47 -7.34
C GLU A 33 3.92 -1.96 -7.51
N PHE A 34 3.20 -2.54 -6.55
CA PHE A 34 2.57 -3.83 -6.67
C PHE A 34 1.09 -3.62 -7.01
N TRP A 35 0.61 -4.27 -8.08
CA TRP A 35 -0.78 -4.18 -8.49
C TRP A 35 -1.55 -5.38 -7.97
N ILE A 36 -2.40 -5.15 -6.96
CA ILE A 36 -3.21 -6.19 -6.33
C ILE A 36 -4.63 -6.13 -6.91
N PRO A 37 -5.16 -7.24 -7.46
CA PRO A 37 -6.56 -7.29 -7.91
C PRO A 37 -7.53 -6.95 -6.78
N SER A 38 -8.60 -6.22 -7.10
CA SER A 38 -9.61 -5.80 -6.12
C SER A 38 -10.23 -6.97 -5.36
N GLU A 39 -10.42 -8.10 -6.02
CA GLU A 39 -11.03 -9.31 -5.45
C GLU A 39 -10.14 -9.95 -4.38
N LYS A 40 -8.83 -9.68 -4.43
CA LYS A 40 -7.84 -10.21 -3.49
C LYS A 40 -7.53 -9.27 -2.32
N LEU A 41 -8.18 -8.10 -2.22
CA LEU A 41 -7.89 -7.14 -1.15
C LEU A 41 -8.13 -7.69 0.25
N CYS A 42 -9.16 -8.51 0.44
CA CYS A 42 -9.41 -9.18 1.72
C CYS A 42 -8.24 -10.09 2.11
N GLU A 43 -7.75 -10.90 1.18
CA GLU A 43 -6.59 -11.77 1.37
C GLU A 43 -5.31 -10.94 1.59
N PHE A 44 -5.10 -9.88 0.82
CA PHE A 44 -3.95 -8.99 0.98
C PHE A 44 -3.87 -8.43 2.42
N ASN A 45 -5.00 -7.96 2.96
CA ASN A 45 -5.04 -7.38 4.30
C ASN A 45 -4.69 -8.39 5.40
N THR A 46 -4.94 -9.69 5.20
CA THR A 46 -4.56 -10.72 6.19
C THR A 46 -3.06 -11.02 6.21
N HIS A 47 -2.33 -10.66 5.15
CA HIS A 47 -0.89 -10.86 5.05
C HIS A 47 -0.07 -9.64 5.56
N ILE A 48 -0.74 -8.55 5.93
CA ILE A 48 -0.11 -7.39 6.59
C ILE A 48 0.38 -7.81 7.99
N ILE A 49 1.65 -7.55 8.26
CA ILE A 49 2.30 -7.89 9.52
C ILE A 49 2.19 -6.70 10.48
N GLY A 50 1.69 -6.96 11.69
CA GLY A 50 1.70 -5.97 12.77
C GLY A 50 0.70 -4.83 12.53
N LYS A 51 1.17 -3.57 12.62
CA LYS A 51 0.32 -2.37 12.59
C LYS A 51 0.65 -1.51 11.38
N ILE A 52 -0.38 -0.91 10.81
CA ILE A 52 -0.26 0.16 9.82
C ILE A 52 0.10 1.46 10.54
N LYS A 53 1.18 2.11 10.13
CA LYS A 53 1.66 3.38 10.68
C LYS A 53 1.33 4.51 9.72
N ILE A 54 0.89 5.65 10.24
CA ILE A 54 0.75 6.88 9.45
C ILE A 54 2.10 7.59 9.46
N THR A 55 2.69 7.82 8.29
CA THR A 55 3.96 8.53 8.15
C THR A 55 3.77 10.01 7.80
N LYS A 56 2.67 10.35 7.09
CA LYS A 56 2.28 11.73 6.80
C LYS A 56 0.76 11.88 6.79
N SER A 57 0.30 13.06 7.18
CA SER A 57 -1.11 13.47 7.07
C SER A 57 -1.18 14.81 6.35
N PHE A 58 -2.19 14.97 5.49
CA PHE A 58 -2.44 16.19 4.73
C PHE A 58 -3.88 16.64 4.98
N GLU A 59 -4.09 17.92 5.23
CA GLU A 59 -5.41 18.53 5.36
C GLU A 59 -5.64 19.47 4.16
N VAL A 60 -6.84 19.43 3.59
CA VAL A 60 -7.24 20.23 2.41
C VAL A 60 -8.08 21.44 2.84
#